data_AF-A0A1J4K1J8-F1
#
_entry.id   AF-A0A1J4K1J8-F1
#
_cell.length_a   1.000
_cell.length_b   1.000
_cell.length_c   1.000
_cell.angle_alpha   90.00
_cell.angle_beta   90.00
_cell.angle_gamma   90.00
#
_symmetry.space_group_name_H-M   'P 1'
#
loop_
_entity.id
_entity.type
_entity.pdbx_description
1 polymer ?
#
loop_
_entity_poly.entity_id
_entity_poly.type
_entity_poly.pdbx_seq_one_letter_code
_entity_poly.pdbx_strand_id
1 'polypeptide(L)'
;MPAKRGRPKKSQNTSEKSQSESSESDSSLQNDADITALEILSRIRQKLEDIGDPAYKITKPLYPLAELENSSRDNFRENICICCLNKLKKGEIAAFTSCCGSISHISCLAVIAKSDNSSVAHICPSCMQPFSEEDLQKYKDIERIIELPNQINQTE
;
A
#
# COMPACT_ATOMS: atom_id res chain seq x y z
N MET A 1 24.49 -36.57 35.81
CA MET A 1 23.59 -36.78 36.96
C MET A 1 22.20 -36.26 36.61
N PRO A 2 21.12 -37.03 36.71
CA PRO A 2 19.75 -36.54 36.54
C PRO A 2 19.03 -36.36 37.90
N ALA A 3 18.57 -35.13 38.19
CA ALA A 3 17.75 -34.82 39.36
C ALA A 3 16.24 -34.92 39.04
N LYS A 4 15.43 -35.14 40.08
CA LYS A 4 14.05 -35.66 40.00
C LYS A 4 12.96 -34.58 40.18
N ARG A 5 11.85 -34.76 39.45
CA ARG A 5 10.43 -34.61 39.86
C ARG A 5 9.90 -33.24 40.36
N GLY A 6 8.71 -32.88 39.87
CA GLY A 6 7.78 -31.98 40.57
C GLY A 6 6.44 -31.82 39.83
N ARG A 7 5.33 -32.36 40.37
CA ARG A 7 3.96 -32.14 39.87
C ARG A 7 2.92 -32.28 40.99
N PRO A 8 2.09 -31.25 41.21
CA PRO A 8 0.70 -31.38 41.69
C PRO A 8 -0.26 -30.75 40.62
N LYS A 9 -1.51 -31.17 40.28
CA LYS A 9 -2.71 -31.67 41.00
C LYS A 9 -3.22 -30.69 42.08
N LYS A 10 -4.52 -30.38 42.25
CA LYS A 10 -5.79 -30.49 41.48
C LYS A 10 -6.86 -29.71 42.30
N SER A 11 -8.05 -29.45 41.74
CA SER A 11 -9.36 -29.27 42.42
C SER A 11 -9.68 -27.85 42.97
N GLN A 12 -10.76 -27.18 42.51
CA GLN A 12 -12.22 -27.23 42.86
C GLN A 12 -12.60 -26.10 43.87
N ASN A 13 -13.80 -25.48 43.93
CA ASN A 13 -15.06 -25.60 43.19
C ASN A 13 -15.95 -24.33 43.35
N THR A 14 -16.87 -24.08 42.40
CA THR A 14 -18.27 -23.55 42.49
C THR A 14 -18.76 -22.50 43.52
N SER A 15 -19.68 -21.65 43.01
CA SER A 15 -20.86 -21.00 43.65
C SER A 15 -20.67 -19.70 44.47
N GLU A 16 -21.58 -18.68 44.42
CA GLU A 16 -22.75 -18.47 43.53
C GLU A 16 -23.34 -17.02 43.48
N LYS A 17 -24.02 -16.69 42.37
CA LYS A 17 -25.34 -16.04 42.21
C LYS A 17 -25.76 -14.78 43.01
N SER A 18 -26.04 -13.70 42.27
CA SER A 18 -27.30 -12.90 42.24
C SER A 18 -27.22 -11.91 41.07
N GLN A 19 -28.13 -11.94 40.10
CA GLN A 19 -29.28 -11.01 39.94
C GLN A 19 -28.89 -9.52 39.87
N SER A 20 -29.39 -8.68 38.95
CA SER A 20 -30.20 -8.88 37.72
C SER A 20 -30.50 -7.49 37.13
N GLU A 21 -30.28 -7.22 35.84
CA GLU A 21 -30.94 -6.08 35.16
C GLU A 21 -30.86 -6.18 33.61
N SER A 22 -31.98 -6.65 33.05
CA SER A 22 -32.63 -6.20 31.82
C SER A 22 -31.82 -5.51 30.70
N SER A 23 -31.58 -6.23 29.59
CA SER A 23 -31.27 -5.62 28.28
C SER A 23 -31.79 -6.45 27.09
N GLU A 24 -33.02 -6.96 27.17
CA GLU A 24 -33.72 -7.62 26.05
C GLU A 24 -34.25 -6.58 25.05
N SER A 25 -33.36 -5.99 24.25
CA SER A 25 -33.75 -5.05 23.18
C SER A 25 -32.79 -4.98 21.98
N ASP A 26 -31.53 -5.40 22.14
CA ASP A 26 -30.47 -5.16 21.13
C ASP A 26 -30.24 -6.34 20.17
N SER A 27 -30.69 -7.55 20.54
CA SER A 27 -30.39 -8.78 19.79
C SER A 27 -31.21 -8.99 18.51
N SER A 28 -32.33 -8.29 18.30
CA SER A 28 -33.10 -8.38 17.06
C SER A 28 -32.44 -7.59 15.93
N LEU A 29 -32.08 -6.33 16.18
CA LEU A 29 -31.46 -5.44 15.20
C LEU A 29 -30.14 -5.98 14.64
N GLN A 30 -29.37 -6.69 15.48
CA GLN A 30 -28.12 -7.29 15.07
C GLN A 30 -28.32 -8.50 14.15
N ASN A 31 -29.34 -9.33 14.42
CA ASN A 31 -29.75 -10.40 13.50
C ASN A 31 -30.26 -9.84 12.16
N ASP A 32 -31.05 -8.76 12.16
CA ASP A 32 -31.55 -8.13 10.93
C ASP A 32 -30.40 -7.55 10.07
N ALA A 33 -29.38 -6.96 10.71
CA ALA A 33 -28.18 -6.48 10.05
C ALA A 33 -27.34 -7.63 9.46
N ASP A 34 -27.15 -8.72 10.19
CA ASP A 34 -26.41 -9.91 9.74
C ASP A 34 -27.14 -10.62 8.59
N ILE A 35 -28.48 -10.74 8.64
CA ILE A 35 -29.31 -11.26 7.55
C ILE A 35 -29.16 -10.38 6.30
N THR A 36 -29.22 -9.05 6.46
CA THR A 36 -29.06 -8.10 5.35
C THR A 36 -27.66 -8.19 4.73
N ALA A 37 -26.61 -8.33 5.54
CA ALA A 37 -25.25 -8.52 5.06
C ALA A 37 -25.09 -9.83 4.27
N LEU A 38 -25.69 -10.92 4.75
CA LEU A 38 -25.70 -12.22 4.05
C LEU A 38 -26.45 -12.15 2.71
N GLU A 39 -27.59 -11.45 2.65
CA GLU A 39 -28.29 -11.21 1.38
C GLU A 39 -27.44 -10.42 0.37
N ILE A 40 -26.75 -9.37 0.83
CA ILE A 40 -25.86 -8.56 -0.02
C ILE A 40 -24.72 -9.43 -0.56
N LEU A 41 -24.06 -10.22 0.29
CA LEU A 41 -22.98 -11.13 -0.11
C LEU A 41 -23.47 -12.21 -1.09
N SER A 42 -24.68 -12.75 -0.89
CA SER A 42 -25.31 -13.68 -1.82
C SER A 42 -25.54 -13.05 -3.20
N ARG A 43 -26.10 -11.83 -3.25
CA ARG A 43 -26.30 -11.08 -4.51
C ARG A 43 -24.99 -10.71 -5.20
N ILE A 44 -23.93 -10.40 -4.46
CA ILE A 44 -22.58 -10.15 -5.03
C ILE A 44 -22.05 -11.43 -5.67
N ARG A 45 -22.13 -12.56 -4.95
CA ARG A 45 -21.67 -13.86 -5.45
C ARG A 45 -22.43 -14.26 -6.72
N GLN A 46 -23.76 -14.16 -6.72
CA GLN A 46 -24.58 -14.48 -7.88
C GLN A 46 -24.21 -13.62 -9.09
N LYS A 47 -23.98 -12.31 -8.91
CA LYS A 47 -23.49 -11.43 -9.98
C LYS A 47 -22.10 -11.80 -10.50
N LEU A 48 -21.20 -12.29 -9.66
CA LEU A 48 -19.89 -12.78 -10.09
C LEU A 48 -20.01 -14.07 -10.91
N GLU A 49 -20.91 -14.97 -10.50
CA GLU A 49 -21.24 -16.19 -11.24
C GLU A 49 -21.93 -15.86 -12.60
N ASP A 50 -22.82 -14.85 -12.64
CA ASP A 50 -23.50 -14.36 -13.86
C ASP A 50 -22.55 -13.66 -14.85
N ILE A 51 -21.51 -12.96 -14.37
CA ILE A 51 -20.46 -12.36 -15.20
C ILE A 51 -19.62 -13.46 -15.88
N GLY A 52 -19.48 -14.62 -15.22
CA GLY A 52 -18.66 -15.73 -15.65
C GLY A 52 -17.16 -15.45 -15.58
N ASP A 53 -16.35 -16.44 -15.95
CA ASP A 53 -14.91 -16.22 -16.14
C ASP A 53 -14.68 -15.26 -17.32
N PRO A 54 -13.80 -14.25 -17.18
CA PRO A 54 -13.49 -13.34 -18.27
C PRO A 54 -12.96 -14.10 -19.49
N ALA A 55 -13.67 -14.01 -20.62
CA ALA A 55 -13.33 -14.71 -21.86
C ALA A 55 -11.94 -14.33 -22.42
N TYR A 56 -11.34 -13.23 -21.94
CA TYR A 56 -9.95 -12.90 -22.21
C TYR A 56 -9.03 -13.60 -21.20
N LYS A 57 -8.23 -14.55 -21.69
CA LYS A 57 -7.02 -14.94 -20.97
C LYS A 57 -6.05 -13.76 -21.02
N ILE A 58 -5.62 -13.27 -19.85
CA ILE A 58 -4.47 -12.35 -19.74
C ILE A 58 -3.22 -13.14 -20.18
N THR A 59 -2.99 -13.17 -21.49
CA THR A 59 -1.97 -14.03 -22.12
C THR A 59 -0.56 -13.51 -21.95
N LYS A 60 -0.40 -12.29 -21.44
CA LYS A 60 0.86 -11.72 -20.96
C LYS A 60 0.54 -10.87 -19.73
N PRO A 61 1.14 -11.14 -18.56
CA PRO A 61 1.20 -10.12 -17.54
C PRO A 61 2.07 -8.98 -18.10
N LEU A 62 1.63 -7.73 -17.97
CA LEU A 62 2.37 -6.55 -18.46
C LEU A 62 3.68 -6.27 -17.71
N TYR A 63 3.98 -7.09 -16.70
CA TYR A 63 5.23 -7.19 -15.94
C TYR A 63 5.54 -8.68 -15.70
N PRO A 64 6.81 -9.09 -15.51
CA PRO A 64 7.15 -10.46 -15.14
C PRO A 64 6.76 -10.77 -13.68
N LEU A 65 5.46 -11.00 -13.43
CA LEU A 65 4.94 -11.40 -12.12
C LEU A 65 5.54 -12.72 -11.59
N ALA A 66 6.11 -13.55 -12.49
CA ALA A 66 6.77 -14.80 -12.15
C ALA A 66 8.05 -14.65 -11.30
N GLU A 67 8.61 -13.45 -11.17
CA GLU A 67 9.80 -13.19 -10.33
C GLU A 67 9.45 -12.85 -8.87
N LEU A 68 8.16 -12.61 -8.56
CA LEU A 68 7.72 -12.11 -7.25
C LEU A 68 7.54 -13.22 -6.20
N GLU A 69 7.23 -14.46 -6.59
CA GLU A 69 6.91 -15.54 -5.64
C GLU A 69 8.12 -16.41 -5.24
N ASN A 70 9.23 -16.38 -5.99
CA ASN A 70 10.45 -17.15 -5.70
C ASN A 70 11.60 -16.33 -5.10
N SER A 71 11.48 -15.00 -5.01
CA SER A 71 12.52 -14.11 -4.47
C SER A 71 12.48 -14.01 -2.94
N SER A 72 12.44 -15.16 -2.26
CA SER A 72 12.57 -15.22 -0.81
C SER A 72 14.01 -14.89 -0.39
N ARG A 73 14.18 -13.67 0.17
CA ARG A 73 15.38 -13.08 0.78
C ARG A 73 16.38 -12.42 -0.18
N ASP A 74 16.78 -11.20 0.21
CA ASP A 74 18.01 -10.48 -0.14
C ASP A 74 18.21 -9.91 -1.56
N ASN A 75 17.15 -9.75 -2.36
CA ASN A 75 17.16 -8.85 -3.54
C ASN A 75 16.03 -7.81 -3.51
N PHE A 76 15.83 -7.16 -2.35
CA PHE A 76 15.28 -5.82 -2.38
C PHE A 76 16.26 -4.94 -3.18
N ARG A 77 15.91 -4.60 -4.43
CA ARG A 77 16.35 -3.32 -4.99
C ARG A 77 15.90 -2.29 -3.97
N GLU A 78 16.84 -1.76 -3.20
CA GLU A 78 16.49 -0.86 -2.13
C GLU A 78 15.73 0.31 -2.74
N ASN A 79 14.58 0.66 -2.15
CA ASN A 79 13.78 1.80 -2.58
C ASN A 79 14.58 3.08 -2.28
N ILE A 80 15.53 3.42 -3.14
CA ILE A 80 16.47 4.52 -3.01
C ILE A 80 16.25 5.44 -4.20
N CYS A 81 16.08 6.73 -3.91
CA CYS A 81 15.96 7.75 -4.94
C CYS A 81 17.30 7.92 -5.67
N ILE A 82 17.35 7.70 -6.99
CA ILE A 82 18.61 7.82 -7.76
C ILE A 82 19.19 9.24 -7.76
N CYS A 83 18.39 10.26 -7.44
CA CYS A 83 18.82 11.65 -7.44
C CYS A 83 19.50 12.07 -6.13
N CYS A 84 19.01 11.61 -4.98
CA CYS A 84 19.52 12.03 -3.66
C CYS A 84 20.13 10.89 -2.83
N LEU A 85 20.10 9.66 -3.34
CA LEU A 85 20.61 8.43 -2.72
C LEU A 85 20.02 8.10 -1.35
N ASN A 86 18.94 8.78 -0.96
CA ASN A 86 18.19 8.48 0.26
C ASN A 86 17.14 7.39 0.02
N LYS A 87 16.90 6.59 1.07
CA LYS A 87 15.84 5.57 1.09
C LYS A 87 14.46 6.22 1.16
N LEU A 88 13.61 5.90 0.19
CA LEU A 88 12.20 6.26 0.09
C LEU A 88 11.45 5.69 1.29
N LYS A 89 10.75 6.55 2.03
CA LYS A 89 9.94 6.19 3.20
C LYS A 89 8.47 5.99 2.81
N LYS A 90 7.71 5.30 3.67
CA LYS A 90 6.26 5.19 3.52
C LYS A 90 5.63 6.59 3.59
N GLY A 91 4.77 6.92 2.63
CA GLY A 91 4.13 8.24 2.52
C GLY A 91 4.89 9.28 1.69
N GLU A 92 6.14 9.01 1.32
CA GLU A 92 6.86 9.84 0.34
C GLU A 92 6.37 9.51 -1.09
N ILE A 93 6.22 10.54 -1.93
CA ILE A 93 5.74 10.36 -3.30
C ILE A 93 6.94 10.27 -4.26
N ALA A 94 6.99 9.15 -4.98
CA ALA A 94 8.06 8.80 -5.91
C ALA A 94 7.49 8.39 -7.27
N ALA A 95 8.29 8.54 -8.31
CA ALA A 95 7.98 8.09 -9.66
C ALA A 95 9.12 7.28 -10.25
N PHE A 96 8.78 6.44 -11.23
CA PHE A 96 9.75 5.78 -12.08
C PHE A 96 10.08 6.67 -13.29
N THR A 97 11.37 6.77 -13.62
CA THR A 97 11.84 7.45 -14.83
C THR A 97 11.42 6.67 -16.07
N SER A 98 10.85 7.32 -17.07
CA SER A 98 10.43 6.73 -18.35
C SER A 98 11.56 6.05 -19.11
N CYS A 99 12.79 6.58 -19.00
CA CYS A 99 13.94 6.15 -19.79
C CYS A 99 14.64 4.86 -19.33
N CYS A 100 14.54 4.49 -18.04
CA CYS A 100 15.24 3.30 -17.52
C CYS A 100 14.53 2.59 -16.35
N GLY A 101 13.36 3.04 -15.92
CA GLY A 101 12.65 2.44 -14.79
C GLY A 101 13.33 2.62 -13.42
N SER A 102 14.30 3.54 -13.30
CA SER A 102 14.87 3.94 -12.01
C SER A 102 13.87 4.76 -11.21
N ILE A 103 13.94 4.71 -9.87
CA ILE A 103 12.97 5.36 -8.98
C ILE A 103 13.57 6.63 -8.33
N SER A 104 12.77 7.68 -8.21
CA SER A 104 13.14 8.94 -7.55
C SER A 104 11.95 9.59 -6.84
N HIS A 105 12.23 10.37 -5.79
CA HIS A 105 11.26 11.34 -5.24
C HIS A 105 10.79 12.30 -6.34
N ILE A 106 9.49 12.64 -6.34
CA ILE A 106 8.95 13.64 -7.27
C ILE A 106 9.67 14.98 -7.11
N SER A 107 9.92 15.44 -5.88
CA SER A 107 10.62 16.71 -5.62
C SER A 107 12.03 16.73 -6.21
N CYS A 108 12.77 15.62 -6.14
CA CYS A 108 14.09 15.54 -6.77
C CYS A 108 14.03 15.62 -8.31
N LEU A 109 13.03 14.99 -8.92
CA LEU A 109 12.82 15.07 -10.38
C LEU A 109 12.33 16.46 -10.81
N ALA A 110 11.49 17.10 -10.01
CA ALA A 110 10.97 18.42 -10.29
C ALA A 110 12.01 19.53 -10.10
N VAL A 111 12.98 19.37 -9.18
CA VAL A 111 14.19 20.22 -9.12
C VAL A 111 15.00 20.13 -10.41
N ILE A 112 15.19 18.92 -10.98
CA ILE A 112 15.85 18.74 -12.28
C ILE A 112 15.01 19.37 -13.41
N ALA A 113 13.68 19.34 -13.32
CA ALA A 113 12.80 19.95 -14.32
C ALA A 113 12.74 21.49 -14.22
N LYS A 114 12.95 22.06 -13.03
CA LYS A 114 12.98 23.50 -12.74
C LYS A 114 14.38 24.14 -12.93
N SER A 115 15.41 23.38 -13.31
CA SER A 115 16.76 23.94 -13.46
C SER A 115 16.92 24.71 -14.77
N ASP A 116 16.72 26.03 -14.73
CA ASP A 116 16.92 26.94 -15.88
C ASP A 116 18.40 27.09 -16.32
N ASN A 117 19.33 26.48 -15.60
CA ASN A 117 20.76 26.54 -15.91
C ASN A 117 21.11 25.64 -17.10
N SER A 118 21.58 26.25 -18.19
CA SER A 118 22.06 25.57 -19.42
C SER A 118 23.20 24.55 -19.22
N SER A 119 23.81 24.50 -18.03
CA SER A 119 24.82 23.52 -17.63
C SER A 119 24.25 22.25 -17.01
N VAL A 120 23.02 22.28 -16.48
CA VAL A 120 22.31 21.10 -15.95
C VAL A 120 21.36 20.61 -17.02
N ALA A 121 21.89 19.84 -17.96
CA ALA A 121 21.05 19.16 -18.94
C ALA A 121 20.02 18.28 -18.21
N HIS A 122 18.76 18.32 -18.63
CA HIS A 122 17.66 17.55 -18.05
C HIS A 122 17.83 16.05 -18.34
N ILE A 123 18.75 15.41 -17.62
CA ILE A 123 19.26 14.06 -17.88
C ILE A 123 19.01 13.18 -16.66
N CYS A 124 18.64 11.92 -16.91
CA CYS A 124 18.48 10.92 -15.87
C CYS A 124 19.83 10.55 -15.23
N PRO A 125 20.02 10.72 -13.90
CA PRO A 125 21.28 10.39 -13.22
C PRO A 125 21.69 8.91 -13.29
N SER A 126 20.77 8.01 -13.66
CA SER A 126 21.01 6.56 -13.70
C SER A 126 21.48 6.05 -15.06
N CYS A 127 20.91 6.54 -16.17
CA CYS A 127 21.20 6.04 -17.52
C CYS A 127 21.75 7.09 -18.49
N MET A 128 21.90 8.34 -18.02
CA MET A 128 22.36 9.49 -18.79
C MET A 128 21.55 9.81 -20.07
N GLN A 129 20.32 9.29 -20.17
CA GLN A 129 19.37 9.69 -21.21
C GLN A 129 18.68 11.01 -20.85
N PRO A 130 18.41 11.90 -21.82
CA PRO A 130 17.60 13.09 -21.59
C PRO A 130 16.16 12.70 -21.23
N PHE A 131 15.54 13.47 -20.34
CA PHE A 131 14.10 13.40 -20.10
C PHE A 131 13.33 14.04 -21.26
N SER A 132 12.13 13.55 -21.52
CA SER A 132 11.22 14.20 -22.47
C SER A 132 10.61 15.45 -21.84
N GLU A 133 10.26 16.46 -22.65
CA GLU A 133 9.58 17.68 -22.15
C GLU A 133 8.27 17.34 -21.44
N GLU A 134 7.55 16.31 -21.93
CA GLU A 134 6.35 15.82 -21.26
C GLU A 134 6.63 15.30 -19.84
N ASP A 135 7.74 14.57 -19.64
CA ASP A 135 8.08 14.02 -18.32
C ASP A 135 8.52 15.14 -17.37
N LEU A 136 9.29 16.12 -17.86
CA LEU A 136 9.65 17.31 -17.09
C LEU A 136 8.41 18.11 -16.66
N GLN A 137 7.43 18.27 -17.55
CA GLN A 137 6.18 18.94 -17.24
C GLN A 137 5.33 18.12 -16.25
N LYS A 138 5.21 16.79 -16.43
CA LYS A 138 4.54 15.89 -15.47
C LYS A 138 5.15 16.02 -14.07
N TYR A 139 6.48 16.05 -13.93
CA TYR A 139 7.13 16.18 -12.63
C TYR A 139 6.85 17.54 -11.97
N LYS A 140 6.86 18.65 -12.73
CA LYS A 140 6.47 19.99 -12.25
C LYS A 140 5.02 20.03 -11.75
N ASP A 141 4.09 19.45 -12.50
CA ASP A 141 2.67 19.50 -12.17
C ASP A 141 2.31 18.61 -10.97
N ILE A 142 2.91 17.40 -10.87
CA ILE A 142 2.73 16.54 -9.69
C ILE A 142 3.30 17.21 -8.45
N GLU A 143 4.49 17.82 -8.50
CA GLU A 143 5.05 18.54 -7.35
C GLU A 143 4.12 19.67 -6.88
N ARG A 144 3.59 20.48 -7.80
CA ARG A 144 2.63 21.54 -7.47
C ARG A 144 1.40 20.98 -6.72
N ILE A 145 0.86 19.84 -7.15
CA ILE A 145 -0.29 19.18 -6.49
C ILE A 145 0.05 18.75 -5.05
N ILE A 146 1.28 18.30 -4.80
CA ILE A 146 1.75 17.88 -3.48
C ILE A 146 1.95 19.08 -2.53
N GLU A 147 2.35 20.23 -3.06
CA GLU A 147 2.57 21.45 -2.28
C GLU A 147 1.27 22.18 -1.87
N LEU A 148 0.22 22.12 -2.69
CA LEU A 148 -1.09 22.77 -2.44
C LEU A 148 -1.68 22.53 -1.02
N PRO A 149 -1.81 21.29 -0.51
CA PRO A 149 -2.42 21.05 0.81
C PRO A 149 -1.60 21.57 2.00
N ASN A 150 -0.30 21.86 1.84
CA ASN A 150 0.55 22.32 2.95
C ASN A 150 0.41 23.80 3.29
N GLN A 151 -0.22 24.62 2.43
CA GLN A 151 -0.37 26.07 2.68
C GLN A 151 -1.63 26.44 3.48
N ILE A 152 -2.62 25.54 3.58
CA ILE A 152 -3.90 25.82 4.26
C ILE A 152 -3.75 25.76 5.80
N ASN A 153 -2.77 25.01 6.31
CA ASN A 153 -2.56 24.78 7.75
C ASN A 153 -1.48 25.69 8.39
N GLN A 154 -1.15 26.84 7.78
CA GLN A 154 -0.17 27.80 8.33
C GLN A 154 -0.76 29.19 8.61
N THR A 155 -2.09 29.31 8.62
CA THR A 155 -2.82 30.54 8.97
C THR A 155 -3.78 30.30 10.14
N GLU A 156 -3.22 29.98 11.31
CA GLU A 156 -3.84 30.13 12.64
C GLU A 156 -2.82 30.75 13.61
#